data_AF-A0A0M2LR54-F1
#
_entry.id   AF-A0A0M2LR54-F1
#
_cell.length_a   1.000
_cell.length_b   1.000
_cell.length_c   1.000
_cell.angle_alpha   90.00
_cell.angle_beta   90.00
_cell.angle_gamma   90.00
#
_symmetry.space_group_name_H-M   'P 1'
#
loop_
_entity.id
_entity.type
_entity.pdbx_description
1 polymer ?
#
loop_
_entity_poly.entity_id
_entity_poly.type
_entity_poly.pdbx_seq_one_letter_code
_entity_poly.pdbx_strand_id
1 'polypeptide(L)'
;MGSTAVTADQIGKLKRAAIDAWMKGQSVPVLGTFSISDGHYSLTGPGASVLVDRPGSDGSGGGTGTQSQTVSAGPFSSPHTTVSEADYTAQFDTIRARVDGLLEAWTELPTPSELEGYVEKCRTVSSRLSRTAWSDGGGVHRGAGTEIDSLLREIDADTEDFRGETARSFRKEILYKLPAVLENHLSLTLTRGGAMYGQQKLWAGARSDIENLVSSTTSVLNAIAHDGNGQAKRSLEVVDMMLEGIKLFTPGAVGKGIDLAKLGIKGATSSLPKEVTLDATSYEDAIGQLESALKTLNQHISAEELTARTAIKNHAEVTRDGETRGDYDLENPDLPGHSIIGLDAEKLRGIADSTLPSLAMELNSIADLNLSCSSPIAVSRDGRIGLGANGPGRDVADFDQYIHNLIEEAAGDALDGAVHLTNAINDFQETEEEIIRRLNQHLHGIDGVTADRLPKSPIDSPYPNTAWHPPMAVDAQPSDPASPFFGLPLDELMGKDPSKKP
;
A
#
# COMPACT_ATOMS: atom_id res chain seq x y z
N MET A 1 22.37 -5.07 -13.33
CA MET A 1 23.31 -5.39 -12.24
C MET A 1 22.84 -4.57 -11.06
N GLY A 2 22.25 -5.19 -10.03
CA GLY A 2 21.92 -4.48 -8.80
C GLY A 2 23.19 -4.02 -8.10
N SER A 3 23.13 -2.93 -7.32
CA SER A 3 24.23 -2.63 -6.40
C SER A 3 24.20 -3.64 -5.25
N THR A 4 25.35 -3.93 -4.65
CA THR A 4 25.40 -4.66 -3.38
C THR A 4 25.04 -3.71 -2.23
N ALA A 5 24.64 -4.25 -1.07
CA ALA A 5 24.38 -3.41 0.10
C ALA A 5 25.68 -2.98 0.81
N VAL A 6 26.73 -3.80 0.72
CA VAL A 6 28.10 -3.48 1.12
C VAL A 6 29.03 -3.73 -0.05
N THR A 7 30.02 -2.86 -0.25
CA THR A 7 31.06 -3.05 -1.26
C THR A 7 32.17 -3.98 -0.75
N ALA A 8 32.84 -4.69 -1.68
CA ALA A 8 34.00 -5.51 -1.33
C ALA A 8 35.15 -4.68 -0.69
N ASP A 9 35.27 -3.40 -1.04
CA ASP A 9 36.21 -2.45 -0.43
C ASP A 9 35.88 -2.16 1.05
N GLN A 10 34.61 -1.96 1.39
CA GLN A 10 34.16 -1.80 2.80
C GLN A 10 34.42 -3.07 3.62
N ILE A 11 34.14 -4.26 3.05
CA ILE A 11 34.44 -5.53 3.70
C ILE A 11 35.96 -5.70 3.90
N GLY A 12 36.76 -5.35 2.89
CA GLY A 12 38.22 -5.40 2.97
C GLY A 12 38.80 -4.47 4.04
N LYS A 13 38.29 -3.25 4.15
CA LYS A 13 38.63 -2.29 5.21
C LYS A 13 38.27 -2.81 6.60
N LEU A 14 37.08 -3.41 6.76
CA LEU A 14 36.66 -4.03 8.01
C LEU A 14 37.59 -5.19 8.40
N LYS A 15 37.93 -6.08 7.46
CA LYS A 15 38.90 -7.18 7.67
C LYS A 15 40.26 -6.65 8.11
N ARG A 16 40.78 -5.60 7.46
CA ARG A 16 42.07 -4.99 7.83
C ARG A 16 42.03 -4.42 9.24
N ALA A 17 41.02 -3.61 9.55
CA ALA A 17 40.85 -3.00 10.87
C ALA A 17 40.68 -4.06 11.98
N ALA A 18 39.96 -5.15 11.68
CA ALA A 18 39.79 -6.29 12.57
C ALA A 18 41.14 -6.96 12.91
N ILE A 19 41.97 -7.20 11.90
CA ILE A 19 43.32 -7.76 12.08
C ILE A 19 44.24 -6.77 12.82
N ASP A 20 44.16 -5.46 12.52
CA ASP A 20 44.92 -4.42 13.21
C ASP A 20 44.60 -4.39 14.72
N ALA A 21 43.30 -4.43 15.07
CA ALA A 21 42.83 -4.49 16.45
C ALA A 21 43.20 -5.80 17.17
N TRP A 22 43.18 -6.93 16.45
CA TRP A 22 43.60 -8.22 16.98
C TRP A 22 45.11 -8.26 17.26
N MET A 23 45.92 -7.70 16.34
CA MET A 23 47.37 -7.57 16.50
C MET A 23 47.76 -6.69 17.69
N LYS A 24 47.03 -5.59 17.92
CA LYS A 24 47.17 -4.74 19.12
C LYS A 24 46.91 -5.51 20.42
N GLY A 25 45.98 -6.46 20.40
CA GLY A 25 45.64 -7.32 21.54
C GLY A 25 46.61 -8.48 21.79
N GLN A 26 47.58 -8.73 20.91
CA GLN A 26 48.58 -9.76 21.13
C GLN A 26 49.56 -9.36 22.23
N SER A 27 50.06 -10.35 22.97
CA SER A 27 50.92 -10.15 24.15
C SER A 27 52.21 -9.41 23.81
N VAL A 28 52.21 -8.10 24.06
CA VAL A 28 53.42 -7.29 24.12
C VAL A 28 54.15 -7.61 25.44
N PRO A 29 55.48 -7.84 25.45
CA PRO A 29 56.24 -8.03 26.68
C PRO A 29 56.03 -6.87 27.66
N VAL A 30 56.22 -7.12 28.97
CA VAL A 30 56.21 -6.04 29.98
C VAL A 30 57.27 -5.00 29.62
N LEU A 31 56.88 -3.72 29.54
CA LEU A 31 57.66 -2.58 29.01
C LEU A 31 57.88 -2.56 27.48
N GLY A 32 57.13 -3.34 26.70
CA GLY A 32 57.15 -3.25 25.25
C GLY A 32 56.16 -2.25 24.65
N THR A 33 56.27 -2.04 23.34
CA THR A 33 55.45 -1.16 22.52
C THR A 33 54.88 -1.92 21.31
N PHE A 34 53.66 -1.54 20.92
CA PHE A 34 53.05 -1.92 19.64
C PHE A 34 52.96 -0.70 18.75
N SER A 35 53.29 -0.85 17.46
CA SER A 35 53.11 0.18 16.46
C SER A 35 52.68 -0.40 15.11
N ILE A 36 51.87 0.38 14.39
CA ILE A 36 51.49 0.11 13.01
C ILE A 36 52.28 1.06 12.13
N SER A 37 53.06 0.49 11.21
CA SER A 37 53.79 1.20 10.17
C SER A 37 53.22 0.82 8.81
N ASP A 38 53.55 1.57 7.76
CA ASP A 38 53.01 1.25 6.44
C ASP A 38 53.59 -0.09 5.94
N GLY A 39 52.68 -1.04 5.69
CA GLY A 39 53.00 -2.43 5.37
C GLY A 39 53.35 -3.37 6.53
N HIS A 40 53.59 -2.93 7.78
CA HIS A 40 54.02 -3.84 8.86
C HIS A 40 53.55 -3.47 10.28
N TYR A 41 53.28 -4.49 11.10
CA TYR A 41 53.16 -4.42 12.56
C TYR A 41 54.52 -4.59 13.23
N SER A 42 54.82 -3.79 14.24
CA SER A 42 56.01 -3.98 15.09
C SER A 42 55.63 -4.08 16.57
N LEU A 43 56.00 -5.20 17.19
CA LEU A 43 55.90 -5.47 18.63
C LEU A 43 57.32 -5.55 19.19
N THR A 44 57.75 -4.52 19.92
CA THR A 44 59.13 -4.43 20.45
C THR A 44 59.12 -4.41 21.96
N GLY A 45 59.97 -5.20 22.63
CA GLY A 45 60.11 -5.22 24.08
C GLY A 45 61.56 -5.46 24.52
N PRO A 46 61.83 -5.50 25.85
CA PRO A 46 63.18 -5.73 26.36
C PRO A 46 63.76 -7.05 25.86
N GLY A 47 64.74 -6.98 24.97
CA GLY A 47 65.39 -8.15 24.38
C GLY A 47 64.54 -8.94 23.38
N ALA A 48 63.42 -8.42 22.88
CA ALA A 48 62.62 -9.11 21.87
C ALA A 48 61.98 -8.13 20.86
N SER A 49 61.88 -8.51 19.60
CA SER A 49 61.13 -7.74 18.59
C SER A 49 60.50 -8.66 17.56
N VAL A 50 59.22 -8.45 17.28
CA VAL A 50 58.46 -9.12 16.22
C VAL A 50 58.05 -8.09 15.17
N LEU A 51 58.33 -8.38 13.91
CA LEU A 51 57.89 -7.62 12.74
C LEU A 51 57.02 -8.53 11.87
N VAL A 52 55.79 -8.12 11.58
CA VAL A 52 54.81 -8.92 10.83
C VAL A 52 54.22 -8.10 9.69
N ASP A 53 54.12 -8.69 8.51
CA ASP A 53 53.52 -8.09 7.32
C ASP A 53 52.05 -7.78 7.58
N ARG A 54 51.65 -6.52 7.36
CA ARG A 54 50.28 -6.04 7.53
C ARG A 54 49.47 -6.37 6.27
N PRO A 55 48.18 -6.77 6.39
CA PRO A 55 47.33 -6.97 5.22
C PRO A 55 47.22 -5.73 4.34
N GLY A 56 46.90 -5.94 3.06
CA GLY A 56 46.61 -4.90 2.08
C GLY A 56 45.40 -4.04 2.47
N SER A 57 45.15 -2.97 1.70
CA SER A 57 43.98 -2.09 1.90
C SER A 57 42.64 -2.79 1.70
N ASP A 58 42.64 -3.87 0.91
CA ASP A 58 41.55 -4.83 0.68
C ASP A 58 41.42 -5.90 1.79
N GLY A 59 42.28 -5.84 2.82
CA GLY A 59 42.34 -6.80 3.91
C GLY A 59 42.98 -8.15 3.56
N SER A 60 43.55 -8.34 2.36
CA SER A 60 44.19 -9.60 1.95
C SER A 60 45.68 -9.68 2.32
N GLY A 61 46.25 -10.89 2.35
CA GLY A 61 47.69 -11.11 2.59
C GLY A 61 48.21 -10.74 3.98
N GLY A 62 49.53 -10.67 4.12
CA GLY A 62 50.20 -10.43 5.42
C GLY A 62 50.10 -11.61 6.40
N GLY A 63 50.66 -11.43 7.60
CA GLY A 63 50.71 -12.43 8.67
C GLY A 63 52.04 -13.18 8.77
N THR A 64 52.83 -13.20 7.69
CA THR A 64 54.24 -13.63 7.71
C THR A 64 55.14 -12.57 8.36
N GLY A 65 56.30 -12.97 8.87
CA GLY A 65 57.20 -12.04 9.53
C GLY A 65 58.43 -12.67 10.16
N THR A 66 59.12 -11.88 10.98
CA THR A 66 60.29 -12.32 11.75
C THR A 66 60.12 -11.97 13.22
N GLN A 67 60.51 -12.89 14.09
CA GLN A 67 60.73 -12.61 15.51
C GLN A 67 62.21 -12.73 15.83
N SER A 68 62.68 -11.85 16.71
CA SER A 68 64.05 -11.81 17.22
C SER A 68 64.03 -11.83 18.74
N GLN A 69 64.96 -12.59 19.34
CA GLN A 69 65.18 -12.61 20.79
C GLN A 69 66.66 -12.43 21.08
N THR A 70 67.00 -11.49 21.95
CA THR A 70 68.36 -11.18 22.38
C THR A 70 68.52 -11.51 23.85
N VAL A 71 69.25 -12.59 24.13
CA VAL A 71 69.59 -13.01 25.49
C VAL A 71 71.00 -12.54 25.86
N SER A 72 71.13 -12.02 27.08
CA SER A 72 72.42 -11.68 27.70
C SER A 72 72.65 -12.59 28.90
N ALA A 73 73.73 -13.35 28.88
CA ALA A 73 74.05 -14.37 29.90
C ALA A 73 74.81 -13.81 31.12
N GLY A 74 74.87 -12.47 31.26
CA GLY A 74 75.51 -11.78 32.38
C GLY A 74 76.45 -10.64 31.95
N PRO A 75 77.06 -9.93 32.91
CA PRO A 75 77.86 -8.71 32.64
C PRO A 75 79.19 -8.95 31.88
N PHE A 76 79.54 -10.19 31.59
CA PHE A 76 80.79 -10.57 30.90
C PHE A 76 80.59 -11.38 29.61
N SER A 77 79.33 -11.57 29.17
CA SER A 77 79.00 -12.28 27.94
C SER A 77 78.52 -11.32 26.86
N SER A 78 78.95 -11.50 25.62
CA SER A 78 78.33 -10.81 24.47
C SER A 78 76.86 -11.21 24.33
N PRO A 79 75.94 -10.27 24.03
CA PRO A 79 74.56 -10.61 23.73
C PRO A 79 74.47 -11.55 22.54
N HIS A 80 73.55 -12.53 22.60
CA HIS A 80 73.26 -13.42 21.48
C HIS A 80 71.82 -13.19 21.01
N THR A 81 71.68 -12.87 19.72
CA THR A 81 70.38 -12.68 19.07
C THR A 81 70.03 -13.87 18.19
N THR A 82 68.93 -14.55 18.49
CA THR A 82 68.30 -15.51 17.59
C THR A 82 67.22 -14.81 16.78
N VAL A 83 67.04 -15.23 15.52
CA VAL A 83 65.95 -14.80 14.64
C VAL A 83 65.24 -16.04 14.13
N SER A 84 63.92 -16.05 14.15
CA SER A 84 63.09 -17.08 13.51
C SER A 84 61.92 -16.43 12.76
N GLU A 85 61.23 -17.23 11.97
CA GLU A 85 59.97 -16.82 11.35
C GLU A 85 58.91 -16.57 12.41
N ALA A 86 58.00 -15.65 12.11
CA ALA A 86 56.74 -15.43 12.81
C ALA A 86 55.60 -15.63 11.79
N ASP A 87 54.57 -16.38 12.17
CA ASP A 87 53.46 -16.71 11.28
C ASP A 87 52.12 -16.58 12.01
N TYR A 88 51.29 -15.68 11.49
CA TYR A 88 49.94 -15.35 11.92
C TYR A 88 48.92 -15.54 10.78
N THR A 89 49.31 -16.13 9.65
CA THR A 89 48.49 -16.25 8.43
C THR A 89 47.16 -16.96 8.72
N ALA A 90 47.20 -18.10 9.41
CA ALA A 90 46.01 -18.87 9.79
C ALA A 90 45.05 -18.08 10.70
N GLN A 91 45.58 -17.25 11.61
CA GLN A 91 44.78 -16.38 12.48
C GLN A 91 44.15 -15.24 11.67
N PHE A 92 44.89 -14.64 10.74
CA PHE A 92 44.36 -13.59 9.86
C PHE A 92 43.25 -14.15 8.96
N ASP A 93 43.41 -15.36 8.42
CA ASP A 93 42.38 -16.04 7.63
C ASP A 93 41.15 -16.43 8.46
N THR A 94 41.34 -16.81 9.72
CA THR A 94 40.22 -17.03 10.67
C THR A 94 39.43 -15.74 10.91
N ILE A 95 40.12 -14.60 11.08
CA ILE A 95 39.48 -13.28 11.24
C ILE A 95 38.71 -12.89 9.97
N ARG A 96 39.31 -13.09 8.78
CA ARG A 96 38.65 -12.84 7.49
C ARG A 96 37.38 -13.67 7.34
N ALA A 97 37.48 -14.98 7.56
CA ALA A 97 36.36 -15.92 7.42
C ALA A 97 35.21 -15.60 8.39
N ARG A 98 35.52 -15.11 9.61
CA ARG A 98 34.48 -14.63 10.55
C ARG A 98 33.79 -13.36 10.05
N VAL A 99 34.54 -12.38 9.54
CA VAL A 99 33.95 -11.16 8.96
C VAL A 99 33.09 -11.49 7.73
N ASP A 100 33.55 -12.39 6.85
CA ASP A 100 32.79 -12.85 5.69
C ASP A 100 31.50 -13.57 6.12
N GLY A 101 31.59 -14.54 7.05
CA GLY A 101 30.43 -15.28 7.52
C GLY A 101 29.36 -14.44 8.23
N LEU A 102 29.76 -13.32 8.87
CA LEU A 102 28.82 -12.36 9.46
C LEU A 102 28.08 -11.52 8.40
N LEU A 103 28.74 -11.20 7.28
CA LEU A 103 28.21 -10.31 6.25
C LEU A 103 27.61 -11.04 5.04
N GLU A 104 27.87 -12.34 4.87
CA GLU A 104 27.43 -13.17 3.74
C GLU A 104 25.96 -12.95 3.37
N ALA A 105 25.04 -13.10 4.33
CA ALA A 105 23.60 -12.94 4.12
C ALA A 105 23.20 -11.52 3.68
N TRP A 106 24.02 -10.51 4.00
CA TRP A 106 23.71 -9.08 3.85
C TRP A 106 24.28 -8.47 2.57
N THR A 107 25.00 -9.23 1.74
CA THR A 107 25.60 -8.73 0.50
C THR A 107 24.54 -8.42 -0.58
N GLU A 108 23.57 -9.32 -0.74
CA GLU A 108 22.49 -9.28 -1.73
C GLU A 108 21.14 -8.97 -1.06
N LEU A 109 20.94 -7.71 -0.69
CA LEU A 109 19.64 -7.20 -0.25
C LEU A 109 18.80 -6.69 -1.44
N PRO A 110 17.45 -6.70 -1.34
CA PRO A 110 16.57 -6.14 -2.37
C PRO A 110 16.90 -4.68 -2.71
N THR A 111 16.72 -4.28 -3.97
CA THR A 111 17.08 -2.93 -4.44
C THR A 111 15.86 -1.99 -4.40
N PRO A 112 15.89 -0.87 -3.66
CA PRO A 112 14.73 0.04 -3.59
C PRO A 112 14.27 0.62 -4.93
N SER A 113 15.19 0.80 -5.90
CA SER A 113 14.85 1.24 -7.27
C SER A 113 14.19 0.14 -8.11
N GLU A 114 14.45 -1.14 -7.83
CA GLU A 114 13.76 -2.25 -8.50
C GLU A 114 12.32 -2.37 -8.00
N LEU A 115 12.06 -1.98 -6.75
CA LEU A 115 10.72 -1.89 -6.16
C LEU A 115 9.92 -0.68 -6.65
N GLU A 116 10.58 0.41 -7.07
CA GLU A 116 9.93 1.65 -7.53
C GLU A 116 8.92 1.40 -8.66
N GLY A 117 9.28 0.60 -9.66
CA GLY A 117 8.41 0.25 -10.78
C GLY A 117 7.17 -0.58 -10.37
N TYR A 118 7.22 -1.30 -9.24
CA TYR A 118 6.06 -2.00 -8.68
C TYR A 118 5.17 -1.06 -7.86
N VAL A 119 5.78 -0.15 -7.09
CA VAL A 119 5.06 0.88 -6.32
C VAL A 119 4.33 1.85 -7.25
N GLU A 120 4.92 2.28 -8.38
CA GLU A 120 4.22 3.11 -9.37
C GLU A 120 3.03 2.38 -10.00
N LYS A 121 3.11 1.07 -10.28
CA LYS A 121 1.93 0.30 -10.73
C LYS A 121 0.85 0.24 -9.66
N CYS A 122 1.21 0.03 -8.39
CA CYS A 122 0.26 0.11 -7.26
C CYS A 122 -0.47 1.46 -7.21
N ARG A 123 0.28 2.55 -7.45
CA ARG A 123 -0.25 3.92 -7.52
C ARG A 123 -1.17 4.09 -8.72
N THR A 124 -0.84 3.56 -9.89
CA THR A 124 -1.71 3.63 -11.09
C THR A 124 -3.04 2.93 -10.86
N VAL A 125 -3.05 1.71 -10.31
CA VAL A 125 -4.28 0.96 -10.00
C VAL A 125 -5.15 1.71 -9.00
N SER A 126 -4.56 2.18 -7.89
CA SER A 126 -5.31 2.96 -6.89
C SER A 126 -5.79 4.30 -7.47
N SER A 127 -5.07 4.92 -8.40
CA SER A 127 -5.52 6.16 -9.05
C SER A 127 -6.71 5.92 -9.98
N ARG A 128 -6.71 4.83 -10.78
CA ARG A 128 -7.83 4.51 -11.68
C ARG A 128 -9.14 4.22 -10.92
N LEU A 129 -9.06 3.57 -9.76
CA LEU A 129 -10.22 3.37 -8.87
C LEU A 129 -10.60 4.63 -8.07
N SER A 130 -9.67 5.55 -7.84
CA SER A 130 -9.93 6.75 -7.04
C SER A 130 -10.70 7.80 -7.83
N ARG A 131 -11.92 8.10 -7.39
CA ARG A 131 -12.75 9.18 -7.93
C ARG A 131 -12.31 10.58 -7.47
N THR A 132 -11.40 10.67 -6.50
CA THR A 132 -10.84 11.94 -6.00
C THR A 132 -9.33 12.00 -6.19
N ALA A 133 -8.79 13.21 -6.37
CA ALA A 133 -7.35 13.41 -6.40
C ALA A 133 -6.77 13.10 -5.02
N TRP A 134 -5.67 12.37 -4.99
CA TRP A 134 -5.05 11.88 -3.76
C TRP A 134 -3.56 12.22 -3.75
N SER A 135 -2.97 12.42 -2.57
CA SER A 135 -1.51 12.50 -2.46
C SER A 135 -1.00 11.11 -2.12
N ASP A 136 0.06 10.65 -2.78
CA ASP A 136 0.94 9.72 -2.07
C ASP A 136 1.73 10.52 -1.01
N GLY A 137 2.13 9.86 0.06
CA GLY A 137 2.87 10.48 1.16
C GLY A 137 4.35 10.73 0.85
N GLY A 138 4.76 10.60 -0.43
CA GLY A 138 5.96 11.25 -0.94
C GLY A 138 5.73 12.72 -1.30
N GLY A 139 4.48 13.22 -1.19
CA GLY A 139 4.08 14.57 -1.58
C GLY A 139 3.73 14.70 -3.06
N VAL A 140 3.62 13.58 -3.80
CA VAL A 140 3.19 13.60 -5.20
C VAL A 140 1.67 13.55 -5.25
N HIS A 141 1.06 14.63 -5.72
CA HIS A 141 -0.36 14.65 -6.06
C HIS A 141 -0.62 13.75 -7.28
N ARG A 142 -1.50 12.77 -7.09
CA ARG A 142 -1.99 11.83 -8.10
C ARG A 142 -3.43 12.19 -8.47
N GLY A 143 -3.74 12.13 -9.76
CA GLY A 143 -5.07 12.43 -10.28
C GLY A 143 -6.10 11.36 -9.89
N ALA A 144 -7.37 11.74 -9.97
CA ALA A 144 -8.48 10.78 -9.99
C ALA A 144 -8.51 10.01 -11.32
N GLY A 145 -9.02 8.78 -11.29
CA GLY A 145 -9.48 8.05 -12.46
C GLY A 145 -10.74 8.71 -12.99
N THR A 146 -10.62 9.47 -14.07
CA THR A 146 -11.76 10.22 -14.64
C THR A 146 -12.76 9.32 -15.35
N GLU A 147 -12.34 8.16 -15.88
CA GLU A 147 -13.18 7.28 -16.69
C GLU A 147 -14.38 6.75 -15.89
N ILE A 148 -14.13 6.09 -14.75
CA ILE A 148 -15.17 5.58 -13.86
C ILE A 148 -16.11 6.69 -13.39
N ASP A 149 -15.57 7.84 -12.97
CA ASP A 149 -16.41 8.94 -12.47
C ASP A 149 -17.24 9.61 -13.59
N SER A 150 -16.73 9.63 -14.83
CA SER A 150 -17.48 10.08 -16.01
C SER A 150 -18.62 9.12 -16.36
N LEU A 151 -18.35 7.81 -16.42
CA LEU A 151 -19.36 6.78 -16.69
C LEU A 151 -20.46 6.76 -15.61
N LEU A 152 -20.09 6.91 -14.33
CA LEU A 152 -21.06 7.01 -13.24
C LEU A 152 -21.96 8.26 -13.36
N ARG A 153 -21.42 9.41 -13.77
CA ARG A 153 -22.20 10.63 -14.01
C ARG A 153 -23.12 10.52 -15.22
N GLU A 154 -22.71 9.78 -16.25
CA GLU A 154 -23.54 9.48 -17.41
C GLU A 154 -24.76 8.65 -16.99
N ILE A 155 -24.56 7.59 -16.20
CA ILE A 155 -25.67 6.78 -15.63
C ILE A 155 -26.58 7.63 -14.73
N ASP A 156 -26.04 8.52 -13.89
CA ASP A 156 -26.86 9.42 -13.05
C ASP A 156 -27.72 10.37 -13.89
N ALA A 157 -27.11 11.04 -14.88
CA ALA A 157 -27.80 11.99 -15.77
C ALA A 157 -28.85 11.31 -16.67
N ASP A 158 -28.52 10.18 -17.29
CA ASP A 158 -29.46 9.49 -18.18
C ASP A 158 -30.56 8.73 -17.43
N THR A 159 -30.36 8.47 -16.12
CA THR A 159 -31.46 8.02 -15.26
C THR A 159 -32.23 9.17 -14.59
N GLU A 160 -31.81 10.44 -14.61
CA GLU A 160 -32.36 11.51 -13.72
C GLU A 160 -33.90 11.57 -13.71
N ASP A 161 -34.55 11.50 -14.87
CA ASP A 161 -36.01 11.58 -15.01
C ASP A 161 -36.77 10.27 -14.73
N PHE A 162 -36.09 9.13 -14.69
CA PHE A 162 -36.70 7.80 -14.60
C PHE A 162 -37.44 7.61 -13.25
N ARG A 163 -38.72 7.22 -13.29
CA ARG A 163 -39.57 6.98 -12.11
C ARG A 163 -40.17 5.57 -12.14
N GLY A 164 -40.61 5.10 -10.98
CA GLY A 164 -41.14 3.74 -10.82
C GLY A 164 -40.37 2.89 -9.82
N GLU A 165 -40.78 1.64 -9.67
CA GLU A 165 -40.14 0.67 -8.75
C GLU A 165 -38.82 0.17 -9.34
N THR A 166 -38.84 -0.24 -10.60
CA THR A 166 -37.68 -0.64 -11.40
C THR A 166 -36.59 0.44 -11.43
N ALA A 167 -37.02 1.70 -11.58
CA ALA A 167 -36.14 2.88 -11.52
C ALA A 167 -35.51 3.12 -10.15
N ARG A 168 -36.19 2.69 -9.08
CA ARG A 168 -35.68 2.77 -7.71
C ARG A 168 -34.75 1.61 -7.40
N SER A 169 -35.07 0.38 -7.84
CA SER A 169 -34.20 -0.79 -7.72
C SER A 169 -32.89 -0.59 -8.49
N PHE A 170 -32.95 -0.23 -9.78
CA PHE A 170 -31.74 0.00 -10.59
C PHE A 170 -30.81 1.04 -9.97
N ARG A 171 -31.35 2.20 -9.56
CA ARG A 171 -30.53 3.22 -8.89
C ARG A 171 -29.98 2.75 -7.54
N LYS A 172 -30.75 2.00 -6.75
CA LYS A 172 -30.31 1.49 -5.45
C LYS A 172 -29.16 0.48 -5.59
N GLU A 173 -29.36 -0.57 -6.38
CA GLU A 173 -28.41 -1.69 -6.42
C GLU A 173 -27.20 -1.43 -7.32
N ILE A 174 -27.34 -0.65 -8.39
CA ILE A 174 -26.23 -0.31 -9.30
C ILE A 174 -25.69 1.09 -8.97
N LEU A 175 -26.43 2.16 -9.29
CA LEU A 175 -25.91 3.54 -9.27
C LEU A 175 -25.40 4.00 -7.89
N TYR A 176 -26.10 3.65 -6.81
CA TYR A 176 -25.74 4.09 -5.46
C TYR A 176 -24.79 3.11 -4.74
N LYS A 177 -24.85 1.80 -5.03
CA LYS A 177 -24.00 0.79 -4.39
C LYS A 177 -22.59 0.76 -5.01
N LEU A 178 -22.48 0.86 -6.33
CA LEU A 178 -21.20 0.80 -7.06
C LEU A 178 -20.16 1.83 -6.60
N PRO A 179 -20.49 3.12 -6.39
CA PRO A 179 -19.60 4.07 -5.74
C PRO A 179 -18.97 3.56 -4.43
N ALA A 180 -19.75 2.92 -3.56
CA ALA A 180 -19.28 2.43 -2.27
C ALA A 180 -18.41 1.17 -2.40
N VAL A 181 -18.78 0.25 -3.30
CA VAL A 181 -18.00 -0.95 -3.62
C VAL A 181 -16.62 -0.57 -4.16
N LEU A 182 -16.54 0.37 -5.10
CA LEU A 182 -15.27 0.84 -5.68
C LEU A 182 -14.39 1.58 -4.65
N GLU A 183 -14.98 2.35 -3.73
CA GLU A 183 -14.25 2.92 -2.59
C GLU A 183 -13.66 1.84 -1.65
N ASN A 184 -14.37 0.73 -1.47
CA ASN A 184 -13.91 -0.38 -0.63
C ASN A 184 -12.84 -1.22 -1.35
N HIS A 185 -12.95 -1.41 -2.68
CA HIS A 185 -11.88 -1.98 -3.51
C HIS A 185 -10.62 -1.10 -3.48
N LEU A 186 -10.77 0.22 -3.59
CA LEU A 186 -9.68 1.18 -3.44
C LEU A 186 -8.96 1.04 -2.08
N SER A 187 -9.70 0.86 -0.99
CA SER A 187 -9.12 0.62 0.35
C SER A 187 -8.15 -0.59 0.38
N LEU A 188 -8.49 -1.66 -0.35
CA LEU A 188 -7.64 -2.84 -0.51
C LEU A 188 -6.37 -2.51 -1.32
N THR A 189 -6.51 -1.85 -2.47
CA THR A 189 -5.35 -1.50 -3.33
C THR A 189 -4.39 -0.53 -2.64
N LEU A 190 -4.91 0.37 -1.81
CA LEU A 190 -4.13 1.28 -0.97
C LEU A 190 -3.35 0.52 0.11
N THR A 191 -3.97 -0.46 0.77
CA THR A 191 -3.29 -1.30 1.77
C THR A 191 -2.16 -2.11 1.14
N ARG A 192 -2.43 -2.71 -0.03
CA ARG A 192 -1.44 -3.43 -0.83
C ARG A 192 -0.29 -2.52 -1.27
N GLY A 193 -0.60 -1.36 -1.84
CA GLY A 193 0.40 -0.41 -2.31
C GLY A 193 1.22 0.18 -1.16
N GLY A 194 0.61 0.37 0.00
CA GLY A 194 1.27 0.78 1.24
C GLY A 194 2.25 -0.25 1.78
N ALA A 195 1.91 -1.54 1.72
CA ALA A 195 2.85 -2.60 2.04
C ALA A 195 4.02 -2.66 1.03
N MET A 196 3.77 -2.46 -0.27
CA MET A 196 4.85 -2.39 -1.27
C MET A 196 5.76 -1.18 -1.09
N TYR A 197 5.20 0.00 -0.80
CA TYR A 197 5.97 1.22 -0.50
C TYR A 197 6.74 1.10 0.84
N GLY A 198 6.14 0.47 1.84
CA GLY A 198 6.79 0.12 3.10
C GLY A 198 7.96 -0.85 2.90
N GLN A 199 7.85 -1.84 2.01
CA GLN A 199 8.99 -2.69 1.63
C GLN A 199 10.09 -1.87 0.91
N GLN A 200 9.73 -0.94 0.01
CA GLN A 200 10.73 -0.06 -0.61
C GLN A 200 11.52 0.76 0.42
N LYS A 201 10.82 1.36 1.39
CA LYS A 201 11.43 2.09 2.52
C LYS A 201 12.29 1.18 3.40
N LEU A 202 11.77 0.01 3.79
CA LEU A 202 12.47 -0.97 4.63
C LEU A 202 13.81 -1.36 4.02
N TRP A 203 13.85 -1.64 2.71
CA TRP A 203 15.10 -2.01 2.04
C TRP A 203 16.04 -0.84 1.77
N ALA A 204 15.55 0.40 1.74
CA ALA A 204 16.43 1.57 1.75
C ALA A 204 17.12 1.70 3.13
N GLY A 205 16.34 1.68 4.22
CA GLY A 205 16.86 1.76 5.59
C GLY A 205 17.79 0.60 5.94
N ALA A 206 17.44 -0.64 5.58
CA ALA A 206 18.27 -1.82 5.88
C ALA A 206 19.65 -1.76 5.21
N ARG A 207 19.74 -1.17 4.01
CA ARG A 207 21.01 -1.01 3.29
C ARG A 207 21.86 0.10 3.93
N SER A 208 21.24 1.22 4.29
CA SER A 208 21.90 2.29 5.05
C SER A 208 22.41 1.78 6.40
N ASP A 209 21.59 1.04 7.15
CA ASP A 209 21.95 0.46 8.44
C ASP A 209 23.16 -0.47 8.33
N ILE A 210 23.18 -1.36 7.33
CA ILE A 210 24.30 -2.28 7.10
C ILE A 210 25.59 -1.52 6.73
N GLU A 211 25.52 -0.54 5.83
CA GLU A 211 26.68 0.31 5.49
C GLU A 211 27.21 1.07 6.72
N ASN A 212 26.30 1.67 7.50
CA ASN A 212 26.61 2.39 8.72
C ASN A 212 27.22 1.48 9.80
N LEU A 213 26.73 0.25 9.96
CA LEU A 213 27.28 -0.74 10.88
C LEU A 213 28.71 -1.14 10.50
N VAL A 214 28.94 -1.52 9.24
CA VAL A 214 30.27 -1.91 8.74
C VAL A 214 31.27 -0.76 8.87
N SER A 215 30.88 0.46 8.49
CA SER A 215 31.72 1.67 8.61
C SER A 215 32.03 2.02 10.07
N SER A 216 31.04 1.89 10.97
CA SER A 216 31.20 2.22 12.38
C SER A 216 32.05 1.19 13.13
N THR A 217 31.85 -0.11 12.88
CA THR A 217 32.71 -1.16 13.45
C THR A 217 34.14 -1.05 12.92
N THR A 218 34.33 -0.74 11.64
CA THR A 218 35.67 -0.46 11.08
C THR A 218 36.35 0.69 11.82
N SER A 219 35.61 1.76 12.12
CA SER A 219 36.12 2.92 12.86
C SER A 219 36.46 2.57 14.31
N VAL A 220 35.61 1.80 15.00
CA VAL A 220 35.84 1.30 16.37
C VAL A 220 37.08 0.40 16.43
N LEU A 221 37.25 -0.51 15.47
CA LEU A 221 38.41 -1.40 15.39
C LEU A 221 39.72 -0.63 15.13
N ASN A 222 39.70 0.38 14.25
CA ASN A 222 40.85 1.27 14.05
C ASN A 222 41.21 2.04 15.34
N ALA A 223 40.22 2.52 16.09
CA ALA A 223 40.44 3.17 17.39
C ALA A 223 41.01 2.19 18.42
N ILE A 224 40.52 0.95 18.48
CA ILE A 224 41.11 -0.11 19.34
C ILE A 224 42.58 -0.35 18.96
N ALA A 225 42.91 -0.44 17.67
CA ALA A 225 44.28 -0.69 17.20
C ALA A 225 45.26 0.42 17.63
N HIS A 226 44.84 1.68 17.64
CA HIS A 226 45.66 2.81 18.03
C HIS A 226 45.59 3.09 19.55
N ASP A 227 44.39 3.38 20.05
CA ASP A 227 44.10 3.95 21.38
C ASP A 227 43.66 2.90 22.42
N GLY A 228 43.44 1.65 22.00
CA GLY A 228 43.07 0.52 22.88
C GLY A 228 41.58 0.46 23.27
N ASN A 229 40.76 1.36 22.74
CA ASN A 229 39.30 1.34 22.87
C ASN A 229 38.65 2.10 21.71
N GLY A 230 37.36 1.86 21.46
CA GLY A 230 36.59 2.60 20.47
C GLY A 230 35.09 2.55 20.76
N GLN A 231 34.39 3.65 20.47
CA GLN A 231 32.96 3.77 20.71
C GLN A 231 32.23 4.41 19.50
N ALA A 232 31.04 3.91 19.18
CA ALA A 232 30.12 4.50 18.21
C ALA A 232 28.66 4.18 18.59
N LYS A 233 27.73 5.10 18.29
CA LYS A 233 26.29 4.90 18.50
C LYS A 233 25.53 5.19 17.21
N ARG A 234 24.55 4.35 16.85
CA ARG A 234 23.73 4.51 15.64
C ARG A 234 22.27 4.23 15.95
N SER A 235 21.38 5.06 15.42
CA SER A 235 19.96 4.72 15.27
C SER A 235 19.80 3.78 14.07
N LEU A 236 18.83 2.87 14.12
CA LEU A 236 18.46 2.02 12.99
C LEU A 236 17.37 2.70 12.15
N GLU A 237 17.59 2.81 10.85
CA GLU A 237 16.68 3.40 9.88
C GLU A 237 15.50 2.49 9.51
N VAL A 238 15.62 1.17 9.66
CA VAL A 238 14.49 0.23 9.38
C VAL A 238 13.25 0.42 10.25
N VAL A 239 13.38 1.14 11.38
CA VAL A 239 12.37 1.18 12.45
C VAL A 239 11.09 1.90 12.01
N ASP A 240 9.94 1.24 12.20
CA ASP A 240 8.59 1.72 11.85
C ASP A 240 8.37 1.99 10.33
N MET A 241 9.32 1.61 9.45
CA MET A 241 9.28 1.93 8.01
C MET A 241 8.09 1.34 7.25
N MET A 242 7.62 0.15 7.63
CA MET A 242 6.41 -0.45 7.05
C MET A 242 5.18 0.33 7.46
N LEU A 243 5.10 0.69 8.75
CA LEU A 243 4.00 1.45 9.31
C LEU A 243 3.91 2.85 8.69
N GLU A 244 5.05 3.49 8.44
CA GLU A 244 5.11 4.71 7.63
C GLU A 244 4.66 4.48 6.19
N GLY A 245 5.17 3.44 5.52
CA GLY A 245 4.80 3.11 4.14
C GLY A 245 3.29 2.97 3.96
N ILE A 246 2.63 2.22 4.84
CA ILE A 246 1.17 2.01 4.80
C ILE A 246 0.42 3.32 5.08
N LYS A 247 0.82 4.10 6.09
CA LYS A 247 0.18 5.41 6.39
C LYS A 247 0.28 6.39 5.23
N LEU A 248 1.46 6.46 4.61
CA LEU A 248 1.77 7.38 3.52
C LEU A 248 1.08 6.99 2.21
N PHE A 249 0.73 5.71 2.03
CA PHE A 249 -0.04 5.26 0.87
C PHE A 249 -1.56 5.38 1.10
N THR A 250 -2.02 6.55 1.56
CA THR A 250 -3.45 6.84 1.76
C THR A 250 -3.87 8.19 1.18
N PRO A 251 -5.06 8.32 0.58
CA PRO A 251 -5.63 9.60 0.18
C PRO A 251 -5.82 10.51 1.39
N GLY A 252 -5.02 11.58 1.46
CA GLY A 252 -5.19 12.61 2.48
C GLY A 252 -6.57 13.28 2.38
N ALA A 253 -7.29 13.32 3.50
CA ALA A 253 -8.51 14.10 3.80
C ALA A 253 -9.76 13.96 2.90
N VAL A 254 -9.66 13.42 1.67
CA VAL A 254 -10.74 13.44 0.64
C VAL A 254 -11.15 12.02 0.19
N GLY A 255 -10.75 10.98 0.94
CA GLY A 255 -11.16 9.59 0.73
C GLY A 255 -11.14 8.78 2.03
N LYS A 256 -11.70 7.57 2.01
CA LYS A 256 -11.55 6.61 3.12
C LYS A 256 -10.07 6.26 3.29
N GLY A 257 -9.46 6.73 4.38
CA GLY A 257 -8.12 6.30 4.78
C GLY A 257 -8.14 4.87 5.34
N ILE A 258 -6.99 4.20 5.31
CA ILE A 258 -6.84 2.85 5.87
C ILE A 258 -7.02 2.89 7.40
N ASP A 259 -8.04 2.19 7.91
CA ASP A 259 -8.25 2.04 9.36
C ASP A 259 -7.27 1.01 9.94
N LEU A 260 -6.06 1.48 10.24
CA LEU A 260 -5.01 0.68 10.89
C LEU A 260 -5.42 0.07 12.24
N ALA A 261 -6.49 0.57 12.88
CA ALA A 261 -7.02 -0.03 14.11
C ALA A 261 -7.83 -1.29 13.80
N LYS A 262 -8.72 -1.25 12.79
CA LYS A 262 -9.44 -2.44 12.31
C LYS A 262 -8.50 -3.51 11.76
N LEU A 263 -7.42 -3.10 11.12
CA LEU A 263 -6.39 -4.04 10.64
C LEU A 263 -5.46 -4.58 11.74
N GLY A 264 -5.63 -4.20 13.01
CA GLY A 264 -4.82 -4.71 14.12
C GLY A 264 -3.38 -4.16 14.20
N ILE A 265 -3.07 -3.08 13.48
CA ILE A 265 -1.73 -2.47 13.36
C ILE A 265 -1.52 -1.35 14.41
N LYS A 266 -2.57 -1.01 15.17
CA LYS A 266 -2.55 0.12 16.12
C LYS A 266 -1.47 -0.05 17.20
N GLY A 267 -0.44 0.79 17.17
CA GLY A 267 0.63 0.77 18.17
C GLY A 267 1.66 -0.35 17.97
N ALA A 268 1.81 -0.86 16.75
CA ALA A 268 2.88 -1.79 16.36
C ALA A 268 4.27 -1.12 16.33
N THR A 269 4.69 -0.50 17.43
CA THR A 269 6.09 -0.11 17.65
C THR A 269 6.85 -1.29 18.23
N SER A 270 7.95 -1.71 17.61
CA SER A 270 8.77 -2.78 18.16
C SER A 270 9.32 -2.39 19.54
N SER A 271 9.35 -3.33 20.49
CA SER A 271 10.05 -3.18 21.78
C SER A 271 11.56 -3.38 21.66
N LEU A 272 12.05 -3.57 20.44
CA LEU A 272 13.46 -3.76 20.11
C LEU A 272 14.22 -2.43 20.24
N PRO A 273 15.53 -2.46 20.56
CA PRO A 273 16.35 -1.25 20.62
C PRO A 273 16.33 -0.52 19.27
N LYS A 274 15.90 0.74 19.26
CA LYS A 274 15.96 1.63 18.07
C LYS A 274 17.37 2.16 17.80
N GLU A 275 18.28 1.95 18.74
CA GLU A 275 19.69 2.32 18.64
C GLU A 275 20.57 1.13 19.02
N VAL A 276 21.71 1.03 18.35
CA VAL A 276 22.80 0.12 18.67
C VAL A 276 24.01 0.92 19.16
N THR A 277 24.71 0.39 20.15
CA THR A 277 25.94 0.97 20.68
C THR A 277 27.07 -0.03 20.49
N LEU A 278 28.14 0.44 19.88
CA LEU A 278 29.43 -0.23 19.82
C LEU A 278 30.32 0.46 20.86
N ASP A 279 30.81 -0.27 21.84
CA ASP A 279 31.69 0.21 22.92
C ASP A 279 32.62 -0.95 23.30
N ALA A 280 33.82 -0.94 22.72
CA ALA A 280 34.68 -2.11 22.67
C ALA A 280 36.14 -1.78 22.99
N THR A 281 36.80 -2.68 23.72
CA THR A 281 38.22 -2.57 24.09
C THR A 281 39.10 -3.62 23.41
N SER A 282 38.49 -4.58 22.69
CA SER A 282 39.18 -5.61 21.94
C SER A 282 38.50 -5.92 20.60
N TYR A 283 39.24 -6.58 19.70
CA TYR A 283 38.70 -7.15 18.46
C TYR A 283 37.49 -8.07 18.71
N GLU A 284 37.55 -8.92 19.74
CA GLU A 284 36.48 -9.87 20.07
C GLU A 284 35.20 -9.14 20.48
N ASP A 285 35.30 -8.12 21.33
CA ASP A 285 34.16 -7.31 21.75
C ASP A 285 33.51 -6.60 20.55
N ALA A 286 34.33 -5.96 19.70
CA ALA A 286 33.85 -5.19 18.55
C ALA A 286 33.14 -6.07 17.50
N ILE A 287 33.68 -7.26 17.21
CA ILE A 287 33.02 -8.19 16.28
C ILE A 287 31.77 -8.84 16.90
N GLY A 288 31.80 -9.19 18.19
CA GLY A 288 30.61 -9.70 18.90
C GLY A 288 29.48 -8.66 18.98
N GLN A 289 29.82 -7.38 19.11
CA GLN A 289 28.84 -6.28 19.08
C GLN A 289 28.30 -6.01 17.67
N LEU A 290 29.13 -6.14 16.62
CA LEU A 290 28.64 -6.14 15.23
C LEU A 290 27.64 -7.28 15.00
N GLU A 291 27.95 -8.51 15.41
CA GLU A 291 27.03 -9.65 15.31
C GLU A 291 25.70 -9.40 16.03
N SER A 292 25.75 -8.85 17.25
CA SER A 292 24.56 -8.48 18.02
C SER A 292 23.73 -7.36 17.34
N ALA A 293 24.40 -6.38 16.71
CA ALA A 293 23.74 -5.31 15.98
C ALA A 293 23.06 -5.83 14.69
N LEU A 294 23.73 -6.69 13.92
CA LEU A 294 23.17 -7.37 12.75
C LEU A 294 21.95 -8.23 13.13
N LYS A 295 22.02 -8.93 14.26
CA LYS A 295 20.89 -9.69 14.80
C LYS A 295 19.71 -8.79 15.18
N THR A 296 19.97 -7.64 15.81
CA THR A 296 18.95 -6.65 16.18
C THR A 296 18.27 -6.06 14.94
N LEU A 297 19.05 -5.71 13.91
CA LEU A 297 18.57 -5.26 12.61
C LEU A 297 17.67 -6.31 11.95
N ASN A 298 18.07 -7.58 11.95
CA ASN A 298 17.27 -8.68 11.39
C ASN A 298 15.93 -8.87 12.13
N GLN A 299 15.92 -8.65 13.45
CA GLN A 299 14.69 -8.69 14.25
C GLN A 299 13.73 -7.54 13.90
N HIS A 300 14.24 -6.34 13.65
CA HIS A 300 13.41 -5.23 13.14
C HIS A 300 12.85 -5.53 11.75
N ILE A 301 13.69 -5.98 10.80
CA ILE A 301 13.22 -6.40 9.46
C ILE A 301 12.08 -7.43 9.57
N SER A 302 12.24 -8.44 10.43
CA SER A 302 11.20 -9.44 10.69
C SER A 302 9.89 -8.84 11.24
N ALA A 303 9.98 -7.83 12.10
CA ALA A 303 8.82 -7.14 12.68
C ALA A 303 8.11 -6.24 11.66
N GLU A 304 8.84 -5.50 10.83
CA GLU A 304 8.31 -4.66 9.75
C GLU A 304 7.62 -5.53 8.68
N GLU A 305 8.20 -6.66 8.31
CA GLU A 305 7.56 -7.61 7.39
C GLU A 305 6.32 -8.29 8.00
N LEU A 306 6.30 -8.51 9.31
CA LEU A 306 5.12 -9.03 10.00
C LEU A 306 3.99 -7.99 10.01
N THR A 307 4.31 -6.70 10.15
CA THR A 307 3.34 -5.60 9.99
C THR A 307 2.69 -5.62 8.61
N ALA A 308 3.48 -5.80 7.53
CA ALA A 308 2.97 -5.92 6.16
C ALA A 308 2.01 -7.11 6.00
N ARG A 309 2.45 -8.30 6.43
CA ARG A 309 1.65 -9.54 6.38
C ARG A 309 0.35 -9.41 7.17
N THR A 310 0.40 -8.82 8.37
CA THR A 310 -0.76 -8.62 9.25
C THR A 310 -1.75 -7.66 8.62
N ALA A 311 -1.28 -6.53 8.07
CA ALA A 311 -2.13 -5.56 7.38
C ALA A 311 -2.91 -6.20 6.23
N ILE A 312 -2.21 -6.93 5.38
CA ILE A 312 -2.77 -7.58 4.20
C ILE A 312 -3.77 -8.69 4.57
N LYS A 313 -3.38 -9.60 5.48
CA LYS A 313 -4.25 -10.72 5.87
C LYS A 313 -5.49 -10.25 6.58
N ASN A 314 -5.35 -9.36 7.56
CA ASN A 314 -6.51 -8.86 8.32
C ASN A 314 -7.47 -8.08 7.42
N HIS A 315 -6.98 -7.33 6.42
CA HIS A 315 -7.88 -6.65 5.47
C HIS A 315 -8.63 -7.66 4.61
N ALA A 316 -7.93 -8.66 4.06
CA ALA A 316 -8.53 -9.72 3.26
C ALA A 316 -9.45 -10.66 4.07
N GLU A 317 -9.24 -10.80 5.38
CA GLU A 317 -10.12 -11.54 6.29
C GLU A 317 -11.39 -10.75 6.58
N VAL A 318 -11.28 -9.45 6.88
CA VAL A 318 -12.45 -8.55 7.04
C VAL A 318 -13.34 -8.62 5.80
N THR A 319 -12.77 -8.44 4.60
CA THR A 319 -13.54 -8.48 3.33
C THR A 319 -14.24 -9.82 3.07
N ARG A 320 -13.74 -10.93 3.63
CA ARG A 320 -14.35 -12.26 3.51
C ARG A 320 -15.37 -12.57 4.61
N ASP A 321 -15.49 -11.73 5.63
CA ASP A 321 -16.48 -11.91 6.68
C ASP A 321 -17.89 -11.73 6.11
N GLY A 322 -18.80 -12.67 6.40
CA GLY A 322 -20.16 -12.67 5.88
C GLY A 322 -20.99 -11.45 6.28
N GLU A 323 -20.64 -10.75 7.37
CA GLU A 323 -21.30 -9.51 7.78
C GLU A 323 -20.84 -8.29 6.97
N THR A 324 -19.67 -8.33 6.32
CA THR A 324 -19.14 -7.18 5.54
C THR A 324 -18.87 -7.48 4.06
N ARG A 325 -18.95 -8.74 3.61
CA ARG A 325 -18.71 -9.13 2.21
C ARG A 325 -19.54 -8.32 1.21
N GLY A 326 -20.80 -8.04 1.55
CA GLY A 326 -21.73 -7.25 0.74
C GLY A 326 -21.36 -5.76 0.56
N ASP A 327 -20.38 -5.24 1.32
CA ASP A 327 -19.78 -3.91 1.09
C ASP A 327 -18.84 -3.90 -0.13
N TYR A 328 -18.47 -5.07 -0.67
CA TYR A 328 -17.48 -5.24 -1.74
C TYR A 328 -18.05 -5.90 -3.01
N ASP A 329 -19.36 -6.22 -3.01
CA ASP A 329 -20.10 -6.83 -4.13
C ASP A 329 -21.26 -5.94 -4.55
N LEU A 330 -21.62 -5.93 -5.83
CA LEU A 330 -22.95 -5.48 -6.21
C LEU A 330 -23.96 -6.59 -5.90
N GLU A 331 -25.18 -6.21 -5.54
CA GLU A 331 -26.28 -7.19 -5.53
C GLU A 331 -26.91 -7.19 -6.92
N ASN A 332 -27.05 -8.36 -7.52
CA ASN A 332 -27.60 -8.49 -8.86
C ASN A 332 -29.09 -8.05 -8.84
N PRO A 333 -29.48 -6.98 -9.56
CA PRO A 333 -30.73 -6.29 -9.30
C PRO A 333 -31.96 -7.05 -9.81
N ASP A 334 -32.90 -7.36 -8.90
CA ASP A 334 -34.25 -7.75 -9.29
C ASP A 334 -35.02 -6.52 -9.80
N LEU A 335 -35.19 -6.44 -11.12
CA LEU A 335 -35.80 -5.32 -11.83
C LEU A 335 -37.20 -5.72 -12.36
N PRO A 336 -38.30 -5.39 -11.67
CA PRO A 336 -39.65 -5.72 -12.13
C PRO A 336 -40.02 -4.94 -13.39
N GLY A 337 -40.24 -5.62 -14.53
CA GLY A 337 -40.51 -4.98 -15.83
C GLY A 337 -41.83 -4.19 -15.98
N HIS A 338 -42.72 -4.26 -14.98
CA HIS A 338 -44.10 -3.74 -15.08
C HIS A 338 -44.37 -2.44 -14.30
N SER A 339 -43.37 -1.91 -13.59
CA SER A 339 -43.51 -0.78 -12.65
C SER A 339 -42.74 0.48 -13.06
N ILE A 340 -42.55 0.69 -14.37
CA ILE A 340 -41.82 1.81 -14.97
C ILE A 340 -42.76 2.97 -15.33
N ILE A 341 -42.35 4.23 -15.10
CA ILE A 341 -43.07 5.44 -15.50
C ILE A 341 -42.08 6.50 -16.01
N GLY A 342 -42.35 7.06 -17.20
CA GLY A 342 -41.49 8.10 -17.81
C GLY A 342 -40.20 7.53 -18.41
N LEU A 343 -40.30 6.39 -19.10
CA LEU A 343 -39.17 5.73 -19.75
C LEU A 343 -38.68 6.54 -20.96
N ASP A 344 -37.47 7.07 -20.89
CA ASP A 344 -36.68 7.33 -22.11
C ASP A 344 -35.95 6.03 -22.47
N ALA A 345 -36.57 5.26 -23.36
CA ALA A 345 -36.07 3.94 -23.76
C ALA A 345 -34.74 4.03 -24.53
N GLU A 346 -34.45 5.15 -25.18
CA GLU A 346 -33.22 5.34 -25.96
C GLU A 346 -32.04 5.56 -25.02
N LYS A 347 -32.19 6.43 -24.01
CA LYS A 347 -31.17 6.64 -22.97
C LYS A 347 -30.87 5.39 -22.16
N LEU A 348 -31.90 4.69 -21.69
CA LEU A 348 -31.70 3.50 -20.85
C LEU A 348 -31.11 2.32 -21.64
N ARG A 349 -31.36 2.24 -22.96
CA ARG A 349 -30.59 1.36 -23.85
C ARG A 349 -29.15 1.85 -24.03
N GLY A 350 -28.89 3.15 -24.14
CA GLY A 350 -27.53 3.70 -24.12
C GLY A 350 -26.71 3.24 -22.91
N ILE A 351 -27.31 3.28 -21.71
CA ILE A 351 -26.68 2.77 -20.48
C ILE A 351 -26.37 1.27 -20.58
N ALA A 352 -27.31 0.46 -21.05
CA ALA A 352 -27.16 -0.99 -21.14
C ALA A 352 -26.19 -1.44 -22.26
N ASP A 353 -26.29 -0.83 -23.45
CA ASP A 353 -25.55 -1.21 -24.65
C ASP A 353 -24.13 -0.61 -24.70
N SER A 354 -23.88 0.49 -23.95
CA SER A 354 -22.62 1.25 -24.02
C SER A 354 -21.99 1.56 -22.65
N THR A 355 -22.70 2.24 -21.75
CA THR A 355 -22.08 2.82 -20.54
C THR A 355 -21.65 1.75 -19.52
N LEU A 356 -22.53 0.78 -19.23
CA LEU A 356 -22.21 -0.34 -18.33
C LEU A 356 -21.15 -1.30 -18.93
N PRO A 357 -21.20 -1.68 -20.22
CA PRO A 357 -20.10 -2.40 -20.88
C PRO A 357 -18.77 -1.65 -20.84
N SER A 358 -18.77 -0.33 -21.03
CA SER A 358 -17.54 0.49 -20.97
C SER A 358 -16.95 0.53 -19.55
N LEU A 359 -17.80 0.62 -18.53
CA LEU A 359 -17.39 0.48 -17.13
C LEU A 359 -16.76 -0.88 -16.86
N ALA A 360 -17.39 -1.97 -17.31
CA ALA A 360 -16.84 -3.32 -17.16
C ALA A 360 -15.49 -3.49 -17.88
N MET A 361 -15.30 -2.86 -19.04
CA MET A 361 -14.01 -2.84 -19.73
C MET A 361 -12.91 -2.10 -18.95
N GLU A 362 -13.23 -0.94 -18.35
CA GLU A 362 -12.28 -0.20 -17.50
C GLU A 362 -11.93 -1.00 -16.24
N LEU A 363 -12.91 -1.60 -15.56
CA LEU A 363 -12.70 -2.44 -14.39
C LEU A 363 -11.81 -3.66 -14.69
N ASN A 364 -12.09 -4.41 -15.75
CA ASN A 364 -11.23 -5.52 -16.18
C ASN A 364 -9.80 -5.06 -16.50
N SER A 365 -9.64 -3.90 -17.16
CA SER A 365 -8.32 -3.31 -17.41
C SER A 365 -7.57 -2.90 -16.13
N ILE A 366 -8.29 -2.54 -15.06
CA ILE A 366 -7.71 -2.30 -13.73
C ILE A 366 -7.34 -3.64 -13.07
N ALA A 367 -8.18 -4.66 -13.18
CA ALA A 367 -7.93 -6.00 -12.63
C ALA A 367 -6.68 -6.66 -13.26
N ASP A 368 -6.47 -6.54 -14.57
CA ASP A 368 -5.26 -6.98 -15.27
C ASP A 368 -4.00 -6.26 -14.75
N LEU A 369 -4.07 -4.93 -14.66
CA LEU A 369 -2.96 -4.11 -14.19
C LEU A 369 -2.61 -4.41 -12.72
N ASN A 370 -3.62 -4.75 -11.91
CA ASN A 370 -3.48 -5.08 -10.50
C ASN A 370 -2.55 -6.28 -10.23
N LEU A 371 -2.50 -7.28 -11.11
CA LEU A 371 -1.57 -8.41 -10.99
C LEU A 371 -0.11 -8.02 -11.26
N SER A 372 0.15 -6.85 -11.84
CA SER A 372 1.51 -6.36 -12.10
C SER A 372 2.13 -5.57 -10.94
N CYS A 373 1.38 -5.37 -9.85
CA CYS A 373 1.72 -4.49 -8.73
C CYS A 373 2.75 -5.05 -7.75
N SER A 374 2.98 -6.36 -7.72
CA SER A 374 4.03 -6.96 -6.90
C SER A 374 4.83 -8.01 -7.68
N SER A 375 5.96 -8.41 -7.10
CA SER A 375 6.70 -9.60 -7.52
C SER A 375 7.46 -10.12 -6.31
N PRO A 376 7.24 -11.38 -5.89
CA PRO A 376 8.02 -12.00 -4.83
C PRO A 376 9.53 -12.01 -5.11
N ILE A 377 9.92 -11.96 -6.39
CA ILE A 377 11.33 -11.94 -6.83
C ILE A 377 11.99 -10.59 -6.50
N ALA A 378 11.24 -9.48 -6.56
CA ALA A 378 11.78 -8.13 -6.31
C ALA A 378 12.18 -7.88 -4.85
N VAL A 379 11.78 -8.78 -3.93
CA VAL A 379 12.13 -8.76 -2.50
C VAL A 379 12.94 -9.99 -2.06
N SER A 380 13.40 -10.77 -3.05
CA SER A 380 14.17 -12.00 -2.86
C SER A 380 15.59 -11.71 -2.35
N ARG A 381 16.06 -12.52 -1.40
CA ARG A 381 17.36 -12.40 -0.72
C ARG A 381 17.73 -13.69 0.03
N ASP A 382 18.80 -13.66 0.81
CA ASP A 382 19.15 -14.75 1.72
C ASP A 382 18.02 -15.10 2.70
N GLY A 383 17.72 -16.40 2.82
CA GLY A 383 16.63 -16.91 3.66
C GLY A 383 16.80 -16.72 5.16
N ARG A 384 17.98 -16.28 5.64
CA ARG A 384 18.25 -15.92 7.04
C ARG A 384 17.71 -14.53 7.41
N ILE A 385 17.32 -13.70 6.43
CA ILE A 385 16.91 -12.30 6.65
C ILE A 385 15.39 -12.14 6.63
N GLY A 386 14.85 -11.52 7.68
CA GLY A 386 13.42 -11.25 7.86
C GLY A 386 12.61 -12.55 8.03
N LEU A 387 11.42 -12.57 7.44
CA LEU A 387 10.51 -13.73 7.48
C LEU A 387 10.85 -14.82 6.42
N GLY A 388 12.10 -14.86 5.96
CA GLY A 388 12.60 -15.78 4.94
C GLY A 388 12.86 -15.10 3.58
N ALA A 389 13.28 -15.88 2.59
CA ALA A 389 13.87 -15.39 1.35
C ALA A 389 13.04 -14.34 0.59
N ASN A 390 11.70 -14.42 0.65
CA ASN A 390 10.79 -13.48 -0.03
C ASN A 390 9.95 -12.64 0.95
N GLY A 391 10.22 -12.70 2.27
CA GLY A 391 9.47 -11.95 3.27
C GLY A 391 7.94 -12.11 3.20
N PRO A 392 7.18 -11.00 3.11
CA PRO A 392 5.73 -11.02 2.90
C PRO A 392 5.34 -11.08 1.42
N GLY A 393 6.28 -11.16 0.48
CA GLY A 393 6.02 -11.02 -0.96
C GLY A 393 5.01 -12.02 -1.54
N ARG A 394 4.92 -13.23 -0.96
CA ARG A 394 3.85 -14.19 -1.32
C ARG A 394 2.49 -13.78 -0.75
N ASP A 395 2.45 -13.29 0.49
CA ASP A 395 1.22 -12.78 1.10
C ASP A 395 0.67 -11.57 0.29
N VAL A 396 1.56 -10.74 -0.29
CA VAL A 396 1.18 -9.67 -1.23
C VAL A 396 0.61 -10.25 -2.53
N ALA A 397 1.26 -11.23 -3.16
CA ALA A 397 0.78 -11.83 -4.41
C ALA A 397 -0.58 -12.53 -4.25
N ASP A 398 -0.80 -13.25 -3.14
CA ASP A 398 -2.08 -13.87 -2.81
C ASP A 398 -3.19 -12.80 -2.60
N PHE A 399 -2.82 -11.59 -2.15
CA PHE A 399 -3.74 -10.44 -2.01
C PHE A 399 -3.97 -9.68 -3.31
N ASP A 400 -2.95 -9.58 -4.18
CA ASP A 400 -3.11 -9.07 -5.55
C ASP A 400 -4.15 -9.91 -6.30
N GLN A 401 -4.06 -11.25 -6.23
CA GLN A 401 -5.06 -12.14 -6.82
C GLN A 401 -6.45 -11.92 -6.22
N TYR A 402 -6.55 -11.76 -4.90
CA TYR A 402 -7.84 -11.52 -4.25
C TYR A 402 -8.50 -10.20 -4.69
N ILE A 403 -7.72 -9.12 -4.80
CA ILE A 403 -8.18 -7.82 -5.31
C ILE A 403 -8.59 -7.93 -6.78
N HIS A 404 -7.82 -8.65 -7.61
CA HIS A 404 -8.13 -8.88 -9.02
C HIS A 404 -9.50 -9.55 -9.17
N ASN A 405 -9.74 -10.66 -8.45
CA ASN A 405 -11.04 -11.34 -8.47
C ASN A 405 -12.21 -10.41 -8.11
N LEU A 406 -12.07 -9.59 -7.07
CA LEU A 406 -13.14 -8.65 -6.65
C LEU A 406 -13.46 -7.60 -7.73
N ILE A 407 -12.45 -7.11 -8.45
CA ILE A 407 -12.64 -6.12 -9.52
C ILE A 407 -13.24 -6.78 -10.77
N GLU A 408 -12.85 -8.02 -11.09
CA GLU A 408 -13.51 -8.82 -12.14
C GLU A 408 -14.97 -9.15 -11.80
N GLU A 409 -15.26 -9.51 -10.53
CA GLU A 409 -16.62 -9.75 -10.02
C GLU A 409 -17.49 -8.50 -10.23
N ALA A 410 -17.05 -7.31 -9.80
CA ALA A 410 -17.78 -6.06 -10.02
C ALA A 410 -17.89 -5.66 -11.51
N ALA A 411 -16.95 -6.08 -12.37
CA ALA A 411 -17.07 -5.90 -13.82
C ALA A 411 -18.15 -6.83 -14.42
N GLY A 412 -18.25 -8.06 -13.92
CA GLY A 412 -19.31 -9.01 -14.25
C GLY A 412 -20.68 -8.49 -13.82
N ASP A 413 -20.80 -8.02 -12.57
CA ASP A 413 -22.05 -7.46 -12.03
C ASP A 413 -22.55 -6.25 -12.84
N ALA A 414 -21.64 -5.42 -13.38
CA ALA A 414 -22.01 -4.31 -14.26
C ALA A 414 -22.61 -4.79 -15.61
N LEU A 415 -22.11 -5.90 -16.16
CA LEU A 415 -22.66 -6.52 -17.37
C LEU A 415 -24.00 -7.22 -17.09
N ASP A 416 -24.13 -7.92 -15.98
CA ASP A 416 -25.40 -8.50 -15.54
C ASP A 416 -26.45 -7.39 -15.34
N GLY A 417 -26.07 -6.28 -14.69
CA GLY A 417 -26.91 -5.09 -14.56
C GLY A 417 -27.40 -4.52 -15.91
N ALA A 418 -26.58 -4.59 -16.96
CA ALA A 418 -26.97 -4.20 -18.31
C ALA A 418 -27.99 -5.17 -18.95
N VAL A 419 -27.82 -6.48 -18.74
CA VAL A 419 -28.77 -7.52 -19.18
C VAL A 419 -30.11 -7.36 -18.44
N HIS A 420 -30.08 -7.17 -17.12
CA HIS A 420 -31.28 -6.93 -16.31
C HIS A 420 -32.00 -5.65 -16.74
N LEU A 421 -31.27 -4.56 -17.01
CA LEU A 421 -31.85 -3.31 -17.51
C LEU A 421 -32.49 -3.50 -18.90
N THR A 422 -31.81 -4.21 -19.80
CA THR A 422 -32.34 -4.56 -21.14
C THR A 422 -33.65 -5.33 -21.06
N ASN A 423 -33.71 -6.35 -20.21
CA ASN A 423 -34.93 -7.14 -20.00
C ASN A 423 -36.08 -6.27 -19.47
N ALA A 424 -35.81 -5.41 -18.47
CA ALA A 424 -36.81 -4.51 -17.91
C ALA A 424 -37.35 -3.48 -18.92
N ILE A 425 -36.51 -3.01 -19.86
CA ILE A 425 -36.93 -2.13 -20.96
C ILE A 425 -37.87 -2.88 -21.92
N ASN A 426 -37.52 -4.12 -22.29
CA ASN A 426 -38.31 -4.93 -23.22
C ASN A 426 -39.68 -5.31 -22.61
N ASP A 427 -39.72 -5.79 -21.37
CA ASP A 427 -40.96 -6.13 -20.64
C ASP A 427 -41.93 -4.94 -20.58
N PHE A 428 -41.41 -3.74 -20.33
CA PHE A 428 -42.23 -2.53 -20.31
C PHE A 428 -42.81 -2.20 -21.70
N GLN A 429 -41.99 -2.29 -22.75
CA GLN A 429 -42.44 -2.02 -24.12
C GLN A 429 -43.52 -3.01 -24.58
N GLU A 430 -43.35 -4.32 -24.30
CA GLU A 430 -44.38 -5.32 -24.58
C GLU A 430 -45.68 -5.05 -23.79
N THR A 431 -45.56 -4.62 -22.54
CA THR A 431 -46.70 -4.26 -21.68
C THR A 431 -47.42 -3.01 -22.20
N GLU A 432 -46.69 -1.99 -22.65
CA GLU A 432 -47.26 -0.77 -23.22
C GLU A 432 -47.98 -1.05 -24.56
N GLU A 433 -47.40 -1.88 -25.44
CA GLU A 433 -48.07 -2.33 -26.67
C GLU A 433 -49.38 -3.11 -26.38
N GLU A 434 -49.39 -3.98 -25.36
CA GLU A 434 -50.59 -4.68 -24.89
C GLU A 434 -51.67 -3.70 -24.38
N ILE A 435 -51.28 -2.70 -23.59
CA ILE A 435 -52.20 -1.67 -23.07
C ILE A 435 -52.78 -0.83 -24.20
N ILE A 436 -51.95 -0.33 -25.13
CA ILE A 436 -52.38 0.46 -26.29
C ILE A 436 -53.33 -0.37 -27.16
N ARG A 437 -53.02 -1.64 -27.40
CA ARG A 437 -53.86 -2.56 -28.19
C ARG A 437 -55.21 -2.82 -27.53
N ARG A 438 -55.26 -3.02 -26.20
CA ARG A 438 -56.53 -3.15 -25.45
C ARG A 438 -57.33 -1.85 -25.45
N LEU A 439 -56.68 -0.70 -25.30
CA LEU A 439 -57.32 0.61 -25.34
C LEU A 439 -57.97 0.87 -26.70
N ASN A 440 -57.24 0.61 -27.79
CA ASN A 440 -57.76 0.73 -29.16
C ASN A 440 -58.93 -0.22 -29.42
N GLN A 441 -58.86 -1.49 -28.95
CA GLN A 441 -59.99 -2.42 -29.03
C GLN A 441 -61.22 -1.92 -28.26
N HIS A 442 -61.03 -1.31 -27.08
CA HIS A 442 -62.12 -0.76 -26.29
C HIS A 442 -62.75 0.49 -26.94
N LEU A 443 -61.93 1.39 -27.48
CA LEU A 443 -62.37 2.58 -28.22
C LEU A 443 -63.20 2.19 -29.45
N HIS A 444 -62.73 1.23 -30.27
CA HIS A 444 -63.52 0.70 -31.39
C HIS A 444 -64.84 0.05 -30.94
N GLY A 445 -64.86 -0.58 -29.76
CA GLY A 445 -66.10 -1.09 -29.15
C GLY A 445 -67.09 0.02 -28.75
N ILE A 446 -66.58 1.18 -28.30
CA ILE A 446 -67.41 2.34 -27.95
C ILE A 446 -67.98 3.03 -29.19
N ASP A 447 -67.19 3.19 -30.25
CA ASP A 447 -67.65 3.76 -31.53
C ASP A 447 -68.77 2.91 -32.19
N GLY A 448 -68.71 1.59 -32.02
CA GLY A 448 -69.80 0.69 -32.42
C GLY A 448 -71.11 0.92 -31.63
N VAL A 449 -71.01 1.31 -30.35
CA VAL A 449 -72.18 1.54 -29.47
C VAL A 449 -72.79 2.93 -29.67
N THR A 450 -72.01 3.93 -30.08
CA THR A 450 -72.54 5.26 -30.42
C THR A 450 -73.21 5.29 -31.80
N ALA A 451 -72.72 4.52 -32.77
CA ALA A 451 -73.35 4.38 -34.09
C ALA A 451 -74.77 3.79 -34.03
N ASP A 452 -75.01 2.82 -33.13
CA ASP A 452 -76.32 2.14 -32.97
C ASP A 452 -77.35 2.96 -32.15
N ARG A 453 -76.99 4.17 -31.69
CA ARG A 453 -77.81 5.01 -30.79
C ARG A 453 -78.24 6.36 -31.39
N LEU A 454 -78.55 6.40 -32.69
CA LEU A 454 -79.24 7.54 -33.32
C LEU A 454 -80.76 7.30 -33.46
N PRO A 455 -81.59 7.63 -32.46
CA PRO A 455 -83.03 7.77 -32.67
C PRO A 455 -83.30 9.02 -33.52
N LYS A 456 -84.19 8.90 -34.51
CA LYS A 456 -84.62 10.02 -35.36
C LYS A 456 -85.38 11.05 -34.52
N SER A 457 -84.90 12.29 -34.47
CA SER A 457 -85.66 13.42 -33.91
C SER A 457 -86.92 13.70 -34.72
N PRO A 458 -87.99 14.14 -34.05
CA PRO A 458 -88.88 15.13 -34.63
C PRO A 458 -89.20 16.31 -33.68
N ILE A 459 -89.66 17.40 -34.30
CA ILE A 459 -90.38 18.58 -33.76
C ILE A 459 -89.55 19.86 -33.61
N ASP A 460 -89.79 20.77 -34.56
CA ASP A 460 -89.51 22.20 -34.49
C ASP A 460 -90.47 22.95 -33.54
N SER A 461 -89.93 24.02 -32.93
CA SER A 461 -90.51 25.33 -32.54
C SER A 461 -92.06 25.57 -32.59
N PRO A 462 -92.63 26.43 -31.70
CA PRO A 462 -92.21 27.85 -31.64
C PRO A 462 -92.20 28.56 -30.26
N TYR A 463 -91.34 29.60 -30.16
CA TYR A 463 -91.38 30.68 -29.15
C TYR A 463 -92.57 31.65 -29.41
N PRO A 464 -93.06 32.42 -28.40
CA PRO A 464 -92.57 33.80 -28.24
C PRO A 464 -92.59 34.43 -26.81
N ASN A 465 -91.44 35.01 -26.43
CA ASN A 465 -91.21 36.40 -25.95
C ASN A 465 -91.88 37.03 -24.68
N THR A 466 -91.15 38.03 -24.13
CA THR A 466 -91.43 39.02 -23.04
C THR A 466 -90.94 38.65 -21.62
N ALA A 467 -90.39 39.56 -20.78
CA ALA A 467 -89.75 40.88 -20.97
C ALA A 467 -88.99 41.35 -19.70
N TRP A 468 -88.08 42.34 -19.84
CA TRP A 468 -87.63 43.34 -18.83
C TRP A 468 -86.75 42.99 -17.59
N HIS A 469 -85.44 43.22 -17.76
CA HIS A 469 -84.49 44.12 -17.06
C HIS A 469 -84.43 44.36 -15.50
N PRO A 470 -83.23 44.79 -14.99
CA PRO A 470 -82.79 44.69 -13.58
C PRO A 470 -82.83 46.03 -12.82
N PRO A 471 -82.38 46.11 -11.54
CA PRO A 471 -80.95 46.36 -11.22
C PRO A 471 -80.47 45.48 -10.02
N MET A 472 -79.27 45.56 -9.42
CA MET A 472 -78.15 46.54 -9.41
C MET A 472 -76.78 45.80 -9.41
N ALA A 473 -75.67 46.56 -9.37
CA ALA A 473 -74.35 46.13 -8.90
C ALA A 473 -73.93 46.99 -7.68
N VAL A 474 -73.05 46.49 -6.80
CA VAL A 474 -72.29 47.26 -5.80
C VAL A 474 -70.88 46.70 -5.71
N ASP A 475 -69.91 47.58 -5.48
CA ASP A 475 -68.50 47.42 -5.84
C ASP A 475 -67.58 46.69 -4.83
N ALA A 476 -66.51 46.13 -5.42
CA ALA A 476 -65.09 46.16 -5.02
C ALA A 476 -64.59 45.87 -3.58
N GLN A 477 -63.52 45.05 -3.59
CA GLN A 477 -62.34 44.98 -2.70
C GLN A 477 -61.77 46.35 -2.22
N PRO A 478 -60.84 46.44 -1.22
CA PRO A 478 -59.77 45.45 -0.92
C PRO A 478 -59.29 45.24 0.55
N SER A 479 -58.62 44.09 0.81
CA SER A 479 -57.52 43.97 1.81
C SER A 479 -56.79 42.60 1.75
N ASP A 480 -55.67 42.54 1.02
CA ASP A 480 -54.30 42.11 1.42
C ASP A 480 -54.03 40.85 2.31
N PRO A 481 -52.78 40.39 2.55
CA PRO A 481 -52.37 39.10 1.97
C PRO A 481 -51.64 38.13 2.93
N ALA A 482 -52.21 36.95 3.21
CA ALA A 482 -51.46 35.87 3.88
C ALA A 482 -52.06 34.46 3.67
N SER A 483 -51.29 33.58 3.01
CA SER A 483 -51.34 32.12 3.20
C SER A 483 -50.04 31.52 2.67
N PRO A 484 -49.19 30.91 3.52
CA PRO A 484 -47.84 30.50 3.12
C PRO A 484 -47.78 29.02 2.71
N PHE A 485 -47.00 28.74 1.66
CA PHE A 485 -46.42 27.42 1.42
C PHE A 485 -44.93 27.45 1.83
N PHE A 486 -44.66 27.22 3.11
CA PHE A 486 -43.39 26.62 3.54
C PHE A 486 -43.45 25.13 3.17
N GLY A 487 -42.38 24.44 2.76
CA GLY A 487 -40.98 24.71 3.10
C GLY A 487 -40.61 23.92 4.35
N LEU A 488 -40.56 22.58 4.24
CA LEU A 488 -40.12 21.72 5.34
C LEU A 488 -38.58 21.61 5.36
N PRO A 489 -37.93 21.56 6.55
CA PRO A 489 -36.48 21.76 6.66
C PRO A 489 -35.69 20.47 6.53
N LEU A 490 -34.42 20.61 6.13
CA LEU A 490 -33.48 19.50 5.93
C LEU A 490 -33.12 18.72 7.21
N ASP A 491 -33.45 19.27 8.39
CA ASP A 491 -33.05 18.72 9.70
C ASP A 491 -33.90 17.52 10.16
N GLU A 492 -35.09 17.27 9.58
CA GLU A 492 -35.89 16.06 9.85
C GLU A 492 -35.44 14.84 9.01
N LEU A 493 -34.58 15.04 8.01
CA LEU A 493 -34.04 13.98 7.15
C LEU A 493 -32.75 13.33 7.67
N MET A 494 -32.13 13.88 8.72
CA MET A 494 -30.94 13.30 9.36
C MET A 494 -31.16 13.11 10.86
N GLY A 495 -31.64 11.92 11.23
CA GLY A 495 -32.07 11.58 12.60
C GLY A 495 -31.05 11.90 13.69
N LYS A 496 -31.29 12.99 14.42
CA LYS A 496 -30.63 13.32 15.69
C LYS A 496 -31.66 13.35 16.81
N ASP A 497 -31.41 12.55 17.84
CA ASP A 497 -32.20 12.53 19.07
C ASP A 497 -32.14 13.91 19.77
N PRO A 498 -33.28 14.60 20.00
CA PRO A 498 -33.31 15.93 20.61
C PRO A 498 -33.20 15.92 22.15
N SER A 499 -32.98 14.76 22.80
CA SER A 499 -32.97 14.63 24.26
C SER A 499 -31.69 15.08 24.98
N LYS A 500 -30.71 15.69 24.27
CA LYS A 500 -29.49 16.25 24.89
C LYS A 500 -29.19 17.69 24.45
N LYS A 501 -29.16 18.59 25.44
CA LYS A 501 -28.60 19.96 25.41
C LYS A 501 -28.16 20.36 26.83
N PRO A 502 -27.18 21.26 26.96
CA PRO A 502 -25.86 21.27 26.32
C PRO A 502 -24.86 20.40 27.10
#